data_AF-A0A1Q3QE50-F1
#
_entry.id   AF-A0A1Q3QE50-F1
#
_cell.length_a   1.000
_cell.length_b   1.000
_cell.length_c   1.000
_cell.angle_alpha   90.00
_cell.angle_beta   90.00
_cell.angle_gamma   90.00
#
_symmetry.space_group_name_H-M   'P 1'
#
loop_
_entity.id
_entity.type
_entity.pdbx_description
1 polymer ?
#
loop_
_entity_poly.entity_id
_entity_poly.type
_entity_poly.pdbx_seq_one_letter_code
_entity_poly.pdbx_strand_id
1 'polypeptide(L)'
;MKVKKLWFDGEKIFILTDDGRELWQSLLWYPRLLNASPEQRQNYEIDNSGIRWGDVDEDMSLDSFLYDDPEPVGVARIFRKHPELNVSAIARRLGMKQSLLAAYISGNKKPSKEREKEIINVVKQIGQELIEA
;
A
#
# COMPACT_ATOMS: atom_id res chain seq x y z
N MET A 1 -11.04 19.58 -6.56
CA MET A 1 -9.59 19.64 -6.81
C MET A 1 -9.35 19.21 -8.25
N LYS A 2 -8.52 19.92 -9.02
CA LYS A 2 -8.11 19.46 -10.36
C LYS A 2 -6.62 19.15 -10.38
N VAL A 3 -6.22 18.09 -11.10
CA VAL A 3 -4.81 17.70 -11.26
C VAL A 3 -4.21 18.45 -12.46
N LYS A 4 -3.20 19.27 -12.22
CA LYS A 4 -2.40 19.96 -13.26
C LYS A 4 -1.25 19.10 -13.77
N LYS A 5 -0.65 18.28 -12.89
CA LYS A 5 0.49 17.41 -13.21
C LYS A 5 0.42 16.15 -12.35
N LEU A 6 0.79 15.01 -12.94
CA LEU A 6 1.00 13.74 -12.24
C LEU A 6 2.40 13.23 -12.57
N TRP A 7 3.11 12.71 -11.59
CA TRP A 7 4.40 12.04 -11.82
C TRP A 7 4.69 10.98 -10.75
N PHE A 8 5.67 10.14 -11.04
CA PHE A 8 6.12 9.09 -10.14
C PHE A 8 7.57 9.34 -9.76
N ASP A 9 7.91 9.07 -8.51
CA ASP A 9 9.29 9.05 -8.02
C ASP A 9 9.45 7.94 -6.98
N GLY A 10 10.31 6.97 -7.29
CA GLY A 10 10.45 5.73 -6.53
C GLY A 10 9.12 5.01 -6.32
N GLU A 11 8.73 4.86 -5.06
CA GLU A 11 7.50 4.19 -4.62
C GLU A 11 6.36 5.17 -4.34
N LYS A 12 6.43 6.38 -4.90
CA LYS A 12 5.44 7.42 -4.68
C LYS A 12 4.86 7.90 -6.01
N ILE A 13 3.59 8.26 -5.95
CA ILE A 13 2.90 9.03 -6.96
C ILE A 13 2.58 10.41 -6.40
N PHE A 14 2.77 11.43 -7.23
CA PHE A 14 2.58 12.82 -6.88
C PHE A 14 1.57 13.47 -7.83
N ILE A 15 0.83 14.43 -7.29
CA ILE A 15 0.01 15.35 -8.08
C ILE A 15 0.32 16.79 -7.72
N LEU A 16 0.30 17.66 -8.72
CA LEU A 16 0.21 19.10 -8.53
C LEU A 16 -1.24 19.52 -8.78
N THR A 17 -1.86 20.15 -7.81
CA THR A 17 -3.25 20.60 -7.91
C THR A 17 -3.36 21.96 -8.61
N ASP A 18 -4.57 22.32 -9.02
CA ASP A 18 -4.87 23.63 -9.59
C ASP A 18 -4.63 24.80 -8.63
N ASP A 19 -4.82 24.57 -7.33
CA ASP A 19 -4.53 25.50 -6.23
C ASP A 19 -3.04 25.55 -5.80
N GLY A 20 -2.15 24.80 -6.47
CA GLY A 20 -0.71 24.87 -6.30
C GLY A 20 -0.14 23.99 -5.18
N ARG A 21 -0.94 23.10 -4.59
CA ARG A 21 -0.47 22.10 -3.63
C ARG A 21 0.18 20.92 -4.34
N GLU A 22 1.29 20.45 -3.80
CA GLU A 22 1.87 19.16 -4.14
C GLU A 22 1.40 18.13 -3.11
N LEU A 23 0.71 17.10 -3.59
CA LEU A 23 0.22 15.99 -2.77
C LEU A 23 0.84 14.70 -3.28
N TRP A 24 0.96 13.71 -2.40
CA TRP A 24 1.55 12.43 -2.77
C TRP A 24 0.87 11.26 -2.07
N GLN A 25 1.07 10.09 -2.64
CA GLN A 25 0.60 8.83 -2.09
C GLN A 25 1.63 7.72 -2.32
N SER A 26 1.71 6.78 -1.39
CA SER A 26 2.57 5.60 -1.52
C SER A 26 1.97 4.60 -2.49
N LEU A 27 2.75 4.19 -3.48
CA LEU A 27 2.40 3.09 -4.39
C LEU A 27 2.32 1.74 -3.68
N LEU A 28 2.82 1.61 -2.45
CA LEU A 28 2.63 0.40 -1.65
C LEU A 28 1.14 0.09 -1.42
N TRP A 29 0.27 1.10 -1.42
CA TRP A 29 -1.18 0.91 -1.38
C TRP A 29 -1.74 0.34 -2.69
N TYR A 30 -1.07 0.59 -3.81
CA TYR A 30 -1.47 0.28 -5.19
C TYR A 30 -0.46 -0.67 -5.85
N PRO A 31 -0.41 -1.94 -5.43
CA PRO A 31 0.64 -2.87 -5.88
C PRO A 31 0.66 -3.09 -7.39
N ARG A 32 -0.46 -2.94 -8.12
CA ARG A 32 -0.43 -3.07 -9.58
C ARG A 32 0.30 -1.88 -10.23
N LEU A 33 0.08 -0.67 -9.74
CA LEU A 33 0.85 0.52 -10.17
C LEU A 33 2.30 0.47 -9.74
N LEU A 34 2.59 -0.02 -8.54
CA LEU A 34 3.96 -0.23 -8.07
C LEU A 34 4.74 -1.14 -9.03
N ASN A 35 4.09 -2.14 -9.60
CA ASN A 35 4.73 -3.10 -10.53
C ASN A 35 4.53 -2.75 -12.02
N ALA A 36 3.79 -1.68 -12.32
CA ALA A 36 3.56 -1.23 -13.69
C ALA A 36 4.84 -0.66 -14.33
N SER A 37 5.01 -0.92 -15.63
CA SER A 37 6.07 -0.31 -16.44
C SER A 37 5.91 1.22 -16.51
N PRO A 38 6.99 1.97 -16.82
CA PRO A 38 6.89 3.41 -17.06
C PRO A 38 5.83 3.77 -18.10
N GLU A 39 5.74 3.00 -19.19
CA GLU A 39 4.77 3.21 -20.27
C GLU A 39 3.34 3.06 -19.77
N GLN A 40 3.04 1.98 -19.04
CA GLN A 40 1.72 1.75 -18.44
C GLN A 40 1.37 2.86 -17.43
N ARG A 41 2.35 3.31 -16.63
CA ARG A 41 2.13 4.40 -15.66
C ARG A 41 1.80 5.74 -16.31
N GLN A 42 2.30 6.00 -17.52
CA GLN A 42 1.99 7.23 -18.27
C GLN A 42 0.65 7.13 -19.03
N ASN A 43 0.12 5.92 -19.22
CA ASN A 43 -1.15 5.70 -19.90
C ASN A 43 -2.33 5.71 -18.91
N TYR A 44 -2.71 6.91 -18.48
CA TYR A 44 -3.82 7.11 -17.54
C TYR A 44 -4.87 8.08 -18.07
N GLU A 45 -6.08 7.93 -17.55
CA GLU A 45 -7.19 8.87 -17.72
C GLU A 45 -7.56 9.49 -16.37
N ILE A 46 -7.81 10.79 -16.34
CA ILE A 46 -8.29 11.51 -15.14
C ILE A 46 -9.66 12.07 -15.41
N ASP A 47 -10.60 11.79 -14.52
CA ASP A 47 -11.94 12.36 -14.54
C ASP A 47 -12.37 12.85 -13.15
N ASN A 48 -13.67 13.10 -12.98
CA ASN A 48 -14.21 13.55 -11.69
C ASN A 48 -14.26 12.44 -10.63
N SER A 49 -14.12 11.17 -11.02
CA SER A 49 -14.18 9.99 -10.16
C SER A 49 -12.79 9.54 -9.68
N GLY A 50 -11.72 9.87 -10.41
CA GLY A 50 -10.37 9.50 -10.01
C GLY A 50 -9.35 9.53 -11.14
N ILE A 51 -8.33 8.70 -10.98
CA ILE A 51 -7.31 8.42 -11.99
C ILE A 51 -7.40 6.92 -12.30
N ARG A 52 -7.53 6.58 -13.57
CA ARG A 52 -7.66 5.19 -14.06
C ARG A 52 -6.45 4.82 -14.92
N TRP A 53 -5.85 3.68 -14.63
CA TRP A 53 -4.83 3.04 -15.46
C TRP A 53 -5.41 1.76 -16.07
N GLY A 54 -5.92 1.87 -17.30
CA GLY A 54 -6.58 0.75 -17.98
C GLY A 54 -5.67 -0.45 -18.21
N ASP A 55 -4.39 -0.23 -18.53
CA ASP A 55 -3.44 -1.30 -18.88
C ASP A 55 -3.13 -2.25 -17.73
N VAL A 56 -3.30 -1.79 -16.47
CA VAL A 56 -3.03 -2.59 -15.27
C VAL A 56 -4.28 -2.80 -14.42
N ASP A 57 -5.44 -2.34 -14.90
CA ASP A 57 -6.72 -2.44 -14.19
C ASP A 57 -6.59 -1.94 -12.73
N GLU A 58 -6.12 -0.70 -12.59
CA GLU A 58 -6.02 0.01 -11.31
C GLU A 58 -6.73 1.36 -11.39
N ASP A 59 -7.46 1.70 -10.34
CA ASP A 59 -8.13 2.98 -10.16
C ASP A 59 -7.67 3.61 -8.83
N MET A 60 -7.48 4.92 -8.83
CA MET A 60 -7.12 5.68 -7.62
C MET A 60 -8.02 6.90 -7.47
N SER A 61 -8.63 7.05 -6.29
CA SER A 61 -9.42 8.23 -5.97
C SER A 61 -8.53 9.45 -5.77
N LEU A 62 -8.95 10.62 -6.28
CA LEU A 62 -8.30 11.89 -5.99
C LEU A 62 -8.33 12.24 -4.49
N ASP A 63 -9.36 11.80 -3.76
CA ASP A 63 -9.49 12.05 -2.32
C ASP A 63 -8.43 11.31 -1.51
N SER A 64 -7.87 10.22 -2.02
CA SER A 64 -6.82 9.46 -1.33
C SER A 64 -5.54 10.28 -1.08
N PHE A 65 -5.28 11.29 -1.92
CA PHE A 65 -4.17 12.23 -1.74
C PHE A 65 -4.36 13.21 -0.57
N LEU A 66 -5.58 13.28 -0.02
CA LEU A 66 -5.93 14.14 1.11
C LEU A 66 -5.96 13.37 2.45
N TYR A 67 -5.64 12.08 2.45
CA TYR A 67 -5.59 11.28 3.67
C TYR A 67 -4.34 11.64 4.50
N ASP A 68 -4.49 11.63 5.83
CA ASP A 68 -3.40 11.98 6.75
C ASP A 68 -2.24 10.97 6.75
N ASP A 69 -2.51 9.72 6.34
CA ASP A 69 -1.56 8.60 6.36
C ASP A 69 -1.25 8.11 4.92
N PRO A 70 -0.50 8.88 4.10
CA PRO A 70 -0.23 8.54 2.69
C PRO A 70 0.75 7.38 2.50
N GLU A 71 1.33 6.87 3.59
CA GLU A 71 2.31 5.79 3.57
C GLU A 71 1.84 4.68 4.50
N PRO A 72 1.81 3.41 4.06
CA PRO A 72 1.53 2.33 4.97
C PRO A 72 2.63 2.24 6.02
N VAL A 73 2.21 2.01 7.27
CA VAL A 73 3.09 1.84 8.43
C VAL A 73 2.88 0.49 9.10
N GLY A 74 3.82 0.09 9.95
CA GLY A 74 3.70 -1.11 10.78
C GLY A 74 3.42 -2.38 9.99
N VAL A 75 2.34 -3.08 10.37
CA VAL A 75 1.90 -4.33 9.72
C VAL A 75 1.64 -4.12 8.22
N ALA A 76 0.92 -3.06 7.83
CA ALA A 76 0.58 -2.82 6.43
C ALA A 76 1.84 -2.65 5.58
N ARG A 77 2.83 -1.91 6.08
CA ARG A 77 4.10 -1.69 5.37
C ARG A 77 4.85 -2.99 5.11
N ILE A 78 5.01 -3.82 6.15
CA ILE A 78 5.80 -5.06 6.07
C ILE A 78 5.21 -6.00 5.04
N PHE A 79 3.91 -6.27 5.12
CA PHE A 79 3.26 -7.21 4.19
C PHE A 79 3.19 -6.69 2.76
N ARG A 80 3.14 -5.36 2.55
CA ARG A 80 3.17 -4.77 1.20
C ARG A 80 4.58 -4.74 0.60
N LYS A 81 5.61 -4.63 1.44
CA LYS A 81 7.02 -4.71 1.04
C LYS A 81 7.51 -6.13 0.78
N HIS A 82 6.87 -7.11 1.42
CA HIS A 82 7.23 -8.51 1.33
C HIS A 82 6.01 -9.34 0.86
N PRO A 83 5.62 -9.23 -0.43
CA PRO A 83 4.50 -9.99 -0.99
C PRO A 83 4.71 -11.52 -0.91
N GLU A 84 5.94 -11.98 -0.71
CA GLU A 84 6.29 -13.38 -0.43
C GLU A 84 5.74 -13.92 0.90
N LEU A 85 5.32 -13.04 1.82
CA LEU A 85 4.75 -13.44 3.11
C LEU A 85 3.33 -14.01 2.94
N ASN A 86 3.18 -15.30 3.19
CA ASN A 86 1.87 -15.94 3.16
C ASN A 86 1.01 -15.53 4.37
N VAL A 87 0.07 -14.60 4.13
CA VAL A 87 -0.85 -14.05 5.14
C VAL A 87 -1.61 -15.15 5.89
N SER A 88 -2.06 -16.19 5.20
CA SER A 88 -2.85 -17.27 5.82
C SER A 88 -2.01 -18.13 6.77
N ALA A 89 -0.76 -18.39 6.42
CA ALA A 89 0.17 -19.15 7.26
C ALA A 89 0.58 -18.34 8.50
N ILE A 90 0.89 -17.06 8.32
CA ILE A 90 1.26 -16.17 9.43
C ILE A 90 0.09 -15.98 10.39
N ALA A 91 -1.12 -15.75 9.87
CA ALA A 91 -2.33 -15.64 10.70
C ALA A 91 -2.55 -16.91 11.55
N ARG A 92 -2.36 -18.09 10.96
CA ARG A 92 -2.48 -19.37 11.67
C ARG A 92 -1.44 -19.50 12.79
N ARG A 93 -0.19 -19.12 12.53
CA ARG A 93 0.89 -19.14 13.52
C ARG A 93 0.63 -18.17 14.69
N LEU A 94 -0.01 -17.03 14.41
CA LEU A 94 -0.46 -16.07 15.41
C LEU A 94 -1.71 -16.51 16.21
N GLY A 95 -2.39 -17.59 15.79
CA GLY A 95 -3.72 -17.91 16.33
C GLY A 95 -4.78 -16.84 15.99
N MET A 96 -4.59 -16.09 14.90
CA MET A 96 -5.44 -14.98 14.48
C MET A 96 -6.31 -15.37 13.29
N LYS A 97 -7.53 -14.80 13.21
CA LYS A 97 -8.35 -14.87 11.99
C LYS A 97 -7.62 -14.20 10.81
N GLN A 98 -7.44 -14.93 9.71
CA GLN A 98 -6.82 -14.39 8.49
C GLN A 98 -7.47 -13.09 8.02
N SER A 99 -8.80 -13.00 8.08
CA SER A 99 -9.55 -11.80 7.69
C SER A 99 -9.21 -10.58 8.54
N LEU A 100 -8.87 -10.77 9.82
CA LEU A 100 -8.43 -9.69 10.70
C LEU A 100 -7.04 -9.18 10.30
N LEU A 101 -6.10 -10.10 10.03
CA LEU A 101 -4.77 -9.73 9.55
C LEU A 101 -4.85 -9.03 8.18
N ALA A 102 -5.68 -9.53 7.26
CA ALA A 102 -5.93 -8.90 5.97
C ALA A 102 -6.52 -7.48 6.14
N ALA A 103 -7.45 -7.28 7.08
CA ALA A 103 -7.99 -5.96 7.39
C ALA A 103 -6.90 -4.99 7.87
N TYR A 104 -5.93 -5.44 8.67
CA TYR A 104 -4.78 -4.62 9.08
C TYR A 104 -3.87 -4.28 7.89
N ILE A 105 -3.56 -5.25 7.03
CA ILE A 105 -2.71 -5.04 5.84
C ILE A 105 -3.36 -4.06 4.85
N SER A 106 -4.69 -4.14 4.70
CA SER A 106 -5.46 -3.25 3.84
C SER A 106 -5.61 -1.82 4.37
N GLY A 107 -5.25 -1.54 5.63
CA GLY A 107 -5.46 -0.23 6.27
C GLY A 107 -6.87 -0.02 6.83
N ASN A 108 -7.83 -0.89 6.52
CA ASN A 108 -9.22 -0.81 7.01
C ASN A 108 -9.36 -0.89 8.53
N LYS A 109 -8.39 -1.52 9.20
CA LYS A 109 -8.31 -1.57 10.67
C LYS A 109 -6.90 -1.23 11.12
N LYS A 110 -6.80 -0.56 12.27
CA LYS A 110 -5.53 -0.28 12.93
C LYS A 110 -5.34 -1.23 14.12
N PRO A 111 -4.27 -2.05 14.16
CA PRO A 111 -3.96 -2.85 15.34
C PRO A 111 -3.56 -1.94 16.52
N SER A 112 -3.72 -2.42 17.75
CA SER A 112 -3.08 -1.77 18.91
C SER A 112 -1.56 -1.89 18.80
N LYS A 113 -0.81 -1.09 19.57
CA LYS A 113 0.67 -1.14 19.58
C LYS A 113 1.18 -2.52 19.99
N GLU A 114 0.54 -3.14 20.98
CA GLU A 114 0.88 -4.48 21.46
C GLU A 114 0.61 -5.52 20.39
N ARG A 115 -0.55 -5.43 19.72
CA ARG A 115 -0.93 -6.36 18.67
C ARG A 115 -0.02 -6.25 17.44
N GLU A 116 0.32 -5.03 17.05
CA GLU A 116 1.28 -4.78 15.99
C GLU A 116 2.65 -5.39 16.32
N LYS A 117 3.15 -5.17 17.54
CA LYS A 117 4.42 -5.74 17.99
C LYS A 117 4.41 -7.27 17.96
N GLU A 118 3.31 -7.90 18.38
CA GLU A 118 3.14 -9.35 18.31
C GLU A 118 3.24 -9.87 16.86
N ILE A 119 2.50 -9.26 15.93
CA ILE A 119 2.53 -9.63 14.50
C ILE A 119 3.95 -9.50 13.94
N ILE A 120 4.61 -8.37 14.20
CA ILE A 120 5.97 -8.11 13.70
C ILE A 120 6.98 -9.10 14.28
N ASN A 121 6.86 -9.44 15.56
CA ASN A 121 7.76 -10.41 16.19
C ASN A 121 7.64 -11.81 15.57
N VAL A 122 6.43 -12.27 15.22
CA VAL A 122 6.25 -13.54 14.53
C VAL A 122 6.90 -13.54 13.15
N VAL A 123 6.75 -12.45 12.38
CA VAL A 123 7.42 -12.32 11.08
C VAL A 123 8.94 -12.37 11.24
N LYS A 124 9.49 -11.68 12.24
CA LYS A 124 10.94 -11.72 12.54
C LYS A 124 11.41 -13.11 12.96
N GLN A 125 10.64 -13.82 13.78
CA GLN A 125 10.96 -15.20 14.19
C GLN A 125 11.01 -16.14 12.99
N ILE A 126 10.05 -16.05 12.07
CA ILE A 126 10.08 -16.81 10.81
C ILE A 126 11.37 -16.49 10.03
N GLY A 127 11.72 -15.21 9.91
CA GLY A 127 12.97 -14.81 9.26
C GLY A 127 14.22 -15.41 9.92
N GLN A 128 14.26 -15.46 11.25
CA GLN A 128 15.36 -16.07 11.99
C GLN A 128 15.45 -17.58 11.77
N GLU A 129 14.31 -18.28 11.81
CA GLU A 129 14.25 -19.73 11.56
C GLU A 129 14.73 -20.10 10.16
N LEU A 130 14.45 -19.25 9.16
CA LEU A 130 14.93 -19.46 7.79
C LEU A 130 16.44 -19.26 7.64
N ILE A 131 17.08 -18.46 8.49
CA ILE A 131 18.54 -18.28 8.52
C ILE A 131 19.22 -19.49 9.17
N GLU A 132 18.55 -20.11 10.15
CA GLU A 132 19.08 -21.24 10.92
C GLU A 132 18.87 -22.61 10.25
N ALA A 133 18.04 -22.67 9.20
CA ALA A 133 17.72 -23.88 8.44
C ALA A 133 18.77 -24.24 7.38
#